data_AF-A0AAV1Y7X6-F1
#
_entry.id   AF-A0AAV1Y7X6-F1
#
_cell.length_a   1.000
_cell.length_b   1.000
_cell.length_c   1.000
_cell.angle_alpha   90.00
_cell.angle_beta   90.00
_cell.angle_gamma   90.00
#
_symmetry.space_group_name_H-M   'P 1'
#
loop_
_entity.id
_entity.type
_entity.pdbx_description
1 polymer ?
#
loop_
_entity_poly.entity_id
_entity_poly.type
_entity_poly.pdbx_seq_one_letter_code
_entity_poly.pdbx_strand_id
1 'polypeptide(L)'
;MDLLDHPLTPSSGQIYDQADAAGFIRLYGLPMRVRLMGRDISPASLLVELNEVSGRHGIGRIDMVENRLVGIESRGVYETPGGTILFTIERELKSLTLDRETIQVKDSFALKYAKLGYVGRWFEPLRESMDEFILKITETTTASMTLKLYKGFVTIIGRK
;
A
#
# COMPACT_ATOMS: atom_id res chain seq x y z
N MET A 1 -9.74 -6.63 25.62
CA MET A 1 -8.33 -6.39 25.24
C MET A 1 -8.42 -5.74 23.87
N ASP A 2 -8.63 -4.42 23.88
CA ASP A 2 -9.02 -3.66 22.69
C ASP A 2 -7.81 -3.44 21.78
N LEU A 3 -7.92 -3.91 20.54
CA LEU A 3 -6.93 -3.70 19.48
C LEU A 3 -6.88 -2.24 18.98
N LEU A 4 -7.56 -1.31 19.65
CA LEU A 4 -7.79 0.08 19.20
C LEU A 4 -7.05 1.15 20.02
N ASP A 5 -6.40 0.80 21.14
CA ASP A 5 -5.82 1.81 22.06
C ASP A 5 -4.35 2.17 21.78
N HIS A 6 -3.74 1.63 20.72
CA HIS A 6 -2.37 1.98 20.33
C HIS A 6 -2.31 2.47 18.87
N PRO A 7 -1.94 3.74 18.64
CA PRO A 7 -1.77 4.24 17.28
C PRO A 7 -0.62 3.50 16.60
N LEU A 8 -0.83 3.08 15.35
CA LEU A 8 0.17 2.35 14.56
C LEU A 8 1.38 3.23 14.23
N THR A 9 1.18 4.55 14.26
CA THR A 9 2.22 5.56 14.08
C THR A 9 2.37 6.36 15.38
N PRO A 10 3.58 6.51 15.95
CA PRO A 10 3.77 7.25 17.19
C PRO A 10 3.38 8.72 17.05
N SER A 11 2.73 9.30 18.07
CA SER A 11 2.64 10.76 18.18
C SER A 11 4.06 11.34 18.23
N SER A 12 4.22 12.59 17.81
CA SER A 12 5.49 13.27 17.46
C SER A 12 6.59 13.35 18.55
N GLY A 13 6.44 12.62 19.67
CA GLY A 13 7.39 12.55 20.79
C GLY A 13 8.23 11.27 20.90
N GLN A 14 7.97 10.21 20.13
CA GLN A 14 8.92 9.09 20.03
C GLN A 14 9.96 9.40 18.94
N ILE A 15 11.21 9.54 19.38
CA ILE A 15 12.33 10.07 18.61
C ILE A 15 12.71 9.07 17.50
N TYR A 16 12.57 9.53 16.26
CA TYR A 16 13.15 8.92 15.06
C TYR A 16 14.64 8.57 15.27
N ASP A 17 15.03 7.31 15.08
CA ASP A 17 16.43 6.90 15.00
C ASP A 17 16.91 6.94 13.53
N GLN A 18 18.02 7.64 13.30
CA GLN A 18 18.63 7.75 11.98
C GLN A 18 19.21 6.41 11.48
N ALA A 19 19.49 5.46 12.39
CA ALA A 19 19.88 4.09 12.06
C ALA A 19 18.77 3.30 11.36
N ASP A 20 17.49 3.58 11.61
CA ASP A 20 16.36 2.90 10.95
C ASP A 20 16.30 3.20 9.43
N ALA A 21 16.85 4.35 9.00
CA ALA A 21 16.97 4.67 7.58
C ALA A 21 18.03 3.82 6.83
N ALA A 22 18.84 3.05 7.55
CA ALA A 22 19.86 2.17 6.97
C ALA A 22 19.30 0.82 6.48
N GLY A 23 18.02 0.52 6.74
CA GLY A 23 17.34 -0.67 6.26
C GLY A 23 16.81 -0.52 4.83
N PHE A 24 17.58 -0.96 3.85
CA PHE A 24 17.15 -1.03 2.44
C PHE A 24 16.02 -2.05 2.29
N ILE A 25 14.74 -1.66 2.37
CA ILE A 25 13.63 -2.57 2.10
C ILE A 25 13.72 -2.97 0.63
N ARG A 26 14.09 -4.24 0.36
CA ARG A 26 14.01 -4.87 -0.96
C ARG A 26 12.78 -5.73 -1.04
N LEU A 27 11.77 -5.29 -1.80
CA LEU A 27 10.55 -6.05 -2.07
C LEU A 27 10.55 -6.53 -3.51
N TYR A 28 10.23 -7.81 -3.68
CA TYR A 28 10.09 -8.48 -4.98
C TYR A 28 8.60 -8.65 -5.30
N GLY A 29 8.20 -8.36 -6.54
CA GLY A 29 6.80 -8.24 -7.00
C GLY A 29 5.89 -9.47 -6.79
N LEU A 30 4.59 -9.26 -7.01
CA LEU A 30 3.55 -10.30 -6.99
C LEU A 30 3.42 -10.97 -8.38
N PRO A 31 3.06 -12.27 -8.47
CA PRO A 31 2.28 -13.04 -7.51
C PRO A 31 3.11 -13.95 -6.58
N MET A 32 2.63 -14.07 -5.35
CA MET A 32 2.95 -15.11 -4.34
C MET A 32 4.31 -15.11 -3.63
N ARG A 33 5.32 -14.32 -4.03
CA ARG A 33 6.60 -14.26 -3.31
C ARG A 33 7.10 -12.85 -3.09
N VAL A 34 6.61 -12.24 -2.02
CA VAL A 34 7.21 -11.02 -1.50
C VAL A 34 8.36 -11.40 -0.58
N ARG A 35 9.58 -10.97 -0.90
CA ARG A 35 10.70 -11.06 0.03
C ARG A 35 10.89 -9.73 0.70
N LEU A 36 11.02 -9.70 2.01
CA LEU A 36 11.44 -8.53 2.76
C LEU A 36 12.87 -8.77 3.24
N MET A 37 13.79 -7.88 2.90
CA MET A 37 15.22 -8.02 3.26
C MET A 37 15.82 -9.38 2.81
N GLY A 38 15.37 -9.91 1.67
CA GLY A 38 15.85 -11.18 1.11
C GLY A 38 15.27 -12.44 1.75
N ARG A 39 14.37 -12.34 2.73
CA ARG A 39 13.68 -13.47 3.37
C ARG A 39 12.30 -13.69 2.75
N ASP A 40 11.98 -14.93 2.41
CA ASP A 40 10.60 -15.31 2.03
C ASP A 40 9.69 -15.14 3.25
N ILE A 41 8.58 -14.42 3.09
CA ILE A 41 7.69 -14.06 4.19
C ILE A 41 6.22 -14.22 3.77
N SER A 42 5.35 -14.60 4.71
CA SER A 42 3.92 -14.68 4.44
C SER A 42 3.32 -13.27 4.21
N PRO A 43 2.25 -13.12 3.43
CA PRO A 43 1.62 -11.81 3.22
C PRO A 43 1.18 -11.11 4.52
N ALA A 44 0.70 -11.88 5.50
CA ALA A 44 0.28 -11.35 6.80
C ALA A 44 1.49 -10.85 7.61
N SER A 45 2.54 -11.67 7.73
CA SER A 45 3.76 -11.30 8.43
C SER A 45 4.46 -10.11 7.78
N LEU A 46 4.45 -10.04 6.44
CA LEU A 46 4.94 -8.89 5.69
C LEU A 46 4.22 -7.62 6.09
N LEU A 47 2.88 -7.62 6.11
CA LEU A 47 2.12 -6.43 6.46
C LEU A 47 2.39 -6.00 7.90
N VAL A 48 2.54 -6.95 8.83
CA VAL A 48 2.92 -6.66 10.23
C VAL A 48 4.30 -6.00 10.30
N GLU A 49 5.32 -6.57 9.66
CA GLU A 49 6.67 -6.00 9.64
C GLU A 49 6.68 -4.60 8.97
N LEU A 50 5.95 -4.43 7.87
CA LEU A 50 5.83 -3.13 7.21
C LEU A 50 5.13 -2.10 8.10
N ASN A 51 4.05 -2.48 8.78
CA ASN A 51 3.35 -1.60 9.72
C ASN A 51 4.29 -1.17 10.86
N GLU A 52 5.08 -2.08 11.39
CA GLU A 52 6.03 -1.76 12.46
C GLU A 52 7.10 -0.77 12.00
N VAL A 53 7.81 -1.07 10.91
CA VAL A 53 8.90 -0.23 10.42
C VAL A 53 8.39 1.15 10.00
N SER A 54 7.32 1.20 9.20
CA SER A 54 6.80 2.46 8.67
C SER A 54 5.99 3.26 9.70
N GLY A 55 5.41 2.56 10.68
CA GLY A 55 4.82 3.13 11.89
C GLY A 55 5.81 4.03 12.62
N ARG A 56 7.01 3.52 12.94
CA ARG A 56 8.09 4.29 13.60
C ARG A 56 8.50 5.56 12.84
N HIS A 57 8.37 5.54 11.52
CA HIS A 57 8.68 6.70 10.67
C HIS A 57 7.49 7.67 10.49
N GLY A 58 6.32 7.40 11.07
CA GLY A 58 5.14 8.26 10.98
C GLY A 58 4.47 8.25 9.60
N ILE A 59 4.60 7.15 8.85
CA ILE A 59 4.07 7.00 7.48
C ILE A 59 2.59 6.57 7.52
N GLY A 60 1.81 7.06 6.55
CA GLY A 60 0.47 6.53 6.28
C GLY A 60 -0.67 7.13 7.10
N ARG A 61 -0.49 8.34 7.63
CA ARG A 61 -1.55 9.14 8.25
C ARG A 61 -2.33 9.91 7.18
N ILE A 62 -3.66 9.79 7.23
CA ILE A 62 -4.57 10.51 6.33
C ILE A 62 -5.67 11.14 7.19
N ASP A 63 -5.83 12.45 7.10
CA ASP A 63 -6.98 13.19 7.65
C ASP A 63 -7.80 13.70 6.47
N MET A 64 -9.03 13.19 6.33
CA MET A 64 -9.85 13.51 5.18
C MET A 64 -11.33 13.56 5.52
N VAL A 65 -12.07 14.31 4.70
CA VAL A 65 -13.53 14.28 4.68
C VAL A 65 -13.97 13.36 3.55
N GLU A 66 -14.86 12.42 3.86
CA GLU A 66 -15.41 11.47 2.90
C GLU A 66 -16.94 11.56 2.82
N ASN A 67 -17.48 11.24 1.64
CA ASN A 67 -18.91 11.13 1.40
C ASN A 67 -19.38 9.72 1.76
N ARG A 68 -20.24 9.60 2.78
CA ARG A 68 -20.84 8.32 3.17
C ARG A 68 -21.93 7.88 2.19
N LEU A 69 -22.14 6.57 2.15
CA LEU A 69 -23.20 5.95 1.35
C LEU A 69 -24.59 6.56 1.62
N VAL A 70 -24.87 6.92 2.87
CA VAL A 70 -26.16 7.50 3.30
C VAL A 70 -26.30 9.00 2.98
N GLY A 71 -25.35 9.60 2.26
CA GLY A 71 -25.43 10.99 1.79
C GLY A 71 -24.99 12.04 2.81
N ILE A 72 -24.21 11.66 3.83
CA ILE A 72 -23.62 12.58 4.80
C ILE A 72 -22.10 12.62 4.65
N GLU A 73 -21.50 13.75 4.98
CA GLU A 73 -20.05 13.90 5.04
C GLU A 73 -19.52 13.50 6.41
N SER A 74 -18.31 12.95 6.45
CA SER A 74 -17.64 12.54 7.68
C SER A 74 -16.15 12.85 7.60
N ARG A 75 -15.60 13.52 8.61
CA ARG A 75 -14.15 13.62 8.79
C ARG A 75 -13.64 12.36 9.48
N GLY A 76 -12.61 11.75 8.92
CA GLY A 76 -11.94 10.55 9.46
C GLY A 76 -10.44 10.74 9.47
N VAL A 77 -9.80 10.21 10.53
CA VAL A 77 -8.34 10.08 10.61
C VAL A 77 -8.01 8.60 10.49
N TYR A 78 -7.19 8.27 9.51
CA TYR A 78 -6.83 6.90 9.15
C TYR A 78 -5.32 6.69 9.23
N GLU A 79 -4.91 5.50 9.65
CA GLU A 79 -3.52 5.06 9.69
C GLU A 79 -3.36 3.79 8.86
N THR A 80 -2.58 3.87 7.78
CA THR A 80 -2.26 2.74 6.89
C THR A 80 -0.76 2.69 6.57
N PRO A 81 0.11 2.51 7.57
CA PRO A 81 1.57 2.59 7.43
C PRO A 81 2.12 1.61 6.37
N GLY A 82 1.90 0.30 6.56
CA GLY A 82 2.35 -0.72 5.61
C GLY A 82 1.60 -0.67 4.27
N GLY A 83 0.31 -0.33 4.29
CA GLY A 83 -0.49 -0.12 3.09
C GLY A 83 0.05 1.01 2.20
N THR A 84 0.51 2.10 2.80
CA THR A 84 1.12 3.24 2.08
C THR A 84 2.40 2.83 1.36
N ILE A 85 3.24 2.00 2.00
CA ILE A 85 4.43 1.44 1.35
C ILE A 85 4.03 0.54 0.19
N LEU A 86 3.12 -0.42 0.42
CA LEU A 86 2.69 -1.36 -0.62
C LEU A 86 2.09 -0.63 -1.84
N PHE A 87 1.27 0.39 -1.61
CA PHE A 87 0.70 1.20 -2.67
C PHE A 87 1.77 1.98 -3.44
N THR A 88 2.76 2.55 -2.75
CA THR A 88 3.88 3.25 -3.39
C THR A 88 4.68 2.32 -4.29
N ILE A 89 4.94 1.10 -3.82
CA ILE A 89 5.68 0.07 -4.57
C ILE A 89 4.89 -0.43 -5.75
N GLU A 90 3.62 -0.75 -5.56
CA GLU A 90 2.74 -1.25 -6.62
C GLU A 90 2.65 -0.24 -7.77
N ARG A 91 2.49 1.04 -7.45
CA ARG A 91 2.39 2.10 -8.44
C ARG A 91 3.67 2.22 -9.25
N GLU A 92 4.81 2.21 -8.56
CA GLU A 92 6.10 2.27 -9.23
C GLU A 92 6.33 1.01 -10.08
N LEU A 93 5.90 -0.15 -9.59
CA LEU A 93 6.17 -1.43 -10.23
C LEU A 93 5.44 -1.47 -11.57
N LYS A 94 4.18 -1.08 -11.57
CA LYS A 94 3.36 -0.97 -12.77
C LYS A 94 3.91 0.08 -13.74
N SER A 95 4.49 1.17 -13.26
CA SER A 95 5.10 2.17 -14.13
C SER A 95 6.32 1.65 -14.91
N LEU A 96 6.99 0.60 -14.39
CA LEU A 96 8.14 -0.03 -15.03
C LEU A 96 7.73 -1.17 -15.96
N THR A 97 6.65 -1.89 -15.63
CA THR A 97 6.30 -3.15 -16.30
C THR A 97 5.14 -3.03 -17.27
N LEU A 98 4.25 -2.05 -17.12
CA LEU A 98 3.07 -1.90 -17.95
C LEU A 98 3.25 -0.78 -18.98
N ASP A 99 2.68 -0.99 -20.16
CA ASP A 99 2.60 0.05 -21.17
C ASP A 99 1.58 1.14 -20.79
N ARG A 100 1.66 2.25 -21.50
CA ARG A 100 0.84 3.43 -21.25
C ARG A 100 -0.66 3.17 -21.40
N GLU A 101 -1.10 2.43 -22.41
CA GLU A 101 -2.52 2.21 -22.67
C GLU A 101 -3.11 1.31 -21.58
N THR A 102 -2.39 0.26 -21.18
CA THR A 102 -2.78 -0.61 -20.07
C THR A 102 -2.94 0.18 -18.76
N ILE A 103 -2.02 1.09 -18.45
CA ILE A 103 -2.12 1.95 -17.24
C ILE A 103 -3.37 2.84 -17.31
N GLN A 104 -3.65 3.45 -18.46
CA GLN A 104 -4.81 4.33 -18.64
C GLN A 104 -6.13 3.57 -18.45
N VAL A 105 -6.25 2.38 -19.03
CA VAL A 105 -7.44 1.53 -18.85
C VAL A 105 -7.60 1.13 -17.38
N LYS A 106 -6.52 0.69 -16.73
CA LYS A 106 -6.51 0.36 -15.29
C LYS A 106 -6.96 1.54 -14.43
N ASP A 107 -6.43 2.74 -14.69
CA ASP A 107 -6.77 3.95 -13.93
C ASP A 107 -8.24 4.36 -14.12
N SER A 108 -8.81 4.12 -15.30
CA SER A 108 -10.24 4.35 -15.55
C SER A 108 -11.14 3.47 -14.66
N PHE A 109 -10.70 2.25 -14.33
CA PHE A 109 -11.44 1.33 -13.44
C PHE A 109 -11.20 1.61 -11.95
N ALA A 110 -10.06 2.19 -11.59
CA ALA A 110 -9.62 2.32 -10.19
C ALA A 110 -10.67 3.02 -9.30
N LEU A 111 -11.25 4.14 -9.76
CA LEU A 111 -12.28 4.86 -9.01
C LEU A 111 -13.56 4.04 -8.85
N LYS A 112 -13.95 3.30 -9.89
CA LYS A 112 -15.14 2.44 -9.86
C LYS A 112 -14.92 1.25 -8.91
N TYR A 113 -13.75 0.64 -8.95
CA TYR A 113 -13.35 -0.45 -8.06
C TYR A 113 -13.37 0.00 -6.59
N ALA A 114 -12.74 1.15 -6.28
CA ALA A 114 -12.76 1.74 -4.95
C ALA A 114 -14.20 2.00 -4.46
N LYS A 115 -15.07 2.52 -5.34
CA LYS A 115 -16.48 2.74 -5.01
C LYS A 115 -17.19 1.43 -4.68
N LEU A 116 -17.01 0.37 -5.47
CA LEU A 116 -17.65 -0.94 -5.23
C LEU A 116 -17.26 -1.49 -3.85
N GLY A 117 -15.98 -1.38 -3.48
CA GLY A 117 -15.49 -1.73 -2.15
C GLY A 117 -16.14 -0.87 -1.04
N TYR A 118 -16.15 0.46 -1.22
CA TYR A 118 -16.72 1.39 -0.23
C TYR A 118 -18.20 1.14 0.07
N VAL A 119 -18.99 0.82 -0.96
CA VAL A 119 -20.43 0.57 -0.80
C VAL A 119 -20.78 -0.88 -0.44
N GLY A 120 -19.78 -1.73 -0.18
CA GLY A 120 -19.99 -3.14 0.20
C GLY A 120 -20.45 -4.05 -0.94
N ARG A 121 -20.34 -3.61 -2.21
CA ARG A 121 -20.68 -4.40 -3.41
C ARG A 121 -19.52 -5.30 -3.82
N TRP A 122 -19.01 -6.06 -2.85
CA TRP A 122 -17.83 -6.90 -3.05
C TRP A 122 -18.15 -8.09 -3.97
N PHE A 123 -19.25 -8.81 -3.77
CA PHE A 123 -19.56 -10.06 -4.50
C PHE A 123 -20.25 -9.84 -5.85
N GLU A 124 -19.91 -8.77 -6.56
CA GLU A 124 -20.53 -8.46 -7.85
C GLU A 124 -19.69 -8.93 -9.05
N PRO A 125 -20.34 -9.41 -10.13
CA PRO A 125 -19.65 -9.83 -11.35
C PRO A 125 -18.76 -8.74 -11.95
N LEU A 126 -19.14 -7.46 -11.81
CA LEU A 126 -18.35 -6.33 -12.29
C LEU A 126 -17.00 -6.23 -11.55
N ARG A 127 -16.99 -6.41 -10.23
CA ARG A 127 -15.75 -6.38 -9.43
C ARG A 127 -14.89 -7.59 -9.76
N GLU A 128 -15.48 -8.78 -9.93
CA GLU A 128 -14.77 -10.00 -10.37
C GLU A 128 -14.11 -9.83 -11.73
N SER A 129 -14.83 -9.24 -12.68
CA SER A 129 -14.29 -8.97 -14.02
C SER A 129 -13.10 -8.00 -13.97
N MET A 130 -13.13 -7.03 -13.06
CA MET A 130 -12.00 -6.12 -12.83
C MET A 130 -10.81 -6.84 -12.20
N ASP A 131 -11.03 -7.77 -11.26
CA ASP A 131 -9.95 -8.57 -10.66
C ASP A 131 -9.23 -9.41 -11.71
N GLU A 132 -9.98 -10.11 -12.58
CA GLU A 132 -9.40 -10.91 -13.67
C GLU A 132 -8.57 -10.05 -14.63
N PHE A 133 -9.04 -8.85 -14.95
CA PHE A 133 -8.28 -7.89 -15.74
C PHE A 133 -6.95 -7.52 -15.05
N ILE A 134 -6.98 -7.20 -13.75
CA ILE A 134 -5.77 -6.86 -12.99
C ILE A 134 -4.80 -8.04 -12.91
N LEU A 135 -5.30 -9.25 -12.65
CA LEU A 135 -4.50 -10.46 -12.63
C LEU A 135 -3.80 -10.69 -13.97
N LYS A 136 -4.52 -10.51 -15.08
CA LYS A 136 -3.96 -10.70 -16.42
C LYS A 136 -2.85 -9.71 -16.73
N ILE A 137 -3.08 -8.42 -16.50
CA ILE A 137 -2.07 -7.39 -16.84
C ILE A 137 -0.84 -7.45 -15.92
N THR A 138 -0.96 -8.04 -14.73
CA THR A 138 0.14 -8.12 -13.75
C THR A 138 0.88 -9.45 -13.73
N GLU A 139 0.56 -10.40 -14.62
CA GLU A 139 1.10 -11.77 -14.61
C GLU A 139 2.65 -11.83 -14.67
N THR A 140 3.28 -10.89 -15.37
CA THR A 140 4.74 -10.80 -15.53
C THR A 140 5.38 -9.70 -14.70
N THR A 141 4.61 -9.04 -13.83
CA THR A 141 5.04 -7.82 -13.14
C THR A 141 5.90 -8.15 -11.92
N THR A 142 7.21 -8.21 -12.13
CA THR A 142 8.20 -8.46 -11.07
C THR A 142 9.32 -7.43 -11.12
N ALA A 143 9.68 -6.85 -9.97
CA ALA A 143 10.89 -6.04 -9.81
C ALA A 143 11.35 -6.07 -8.36
N SER A 144 12.59 -5.66 -8.12
CA SER A 144 13.16 -5.38 -6.80
C SER A 144 13.30 -3.88 -6.59
N MET A 145 12.68 -3.36 -5.53
CA MET A 145 12.76 -1.93 -5.20
C MET A 145 13.46 -1.71 -3.91
N THR A 146 14.22 -0.62 -3.82
CA THR A 146 14.80 -0.14 -2.58
C THR A 146 14.11 1.14 -2.15
N LEU A 147 13.63 1.16 -0.90
CA LEU A 147 12.96 2.32 -0.33
C LEU A 147 13.77 2.96 0.80
N LYS A 148 13.70 4.28 0.88
CA LYS A 148 14.10 5.10 2.02
C LYS A 148 12.85 5.60 2.72
N LEU A 149 12.73 5.32 4.01
CA LEU A 149 11.65 5.77 4.87
C LEU A 149 12.15 6.90 5.76
N TYR A 150 11.44 8.03 5.76
CA TYR A 150 11.88 9.20 6.51
C TYR A 150 10.73 10.14 6.87
N LYS A 151 10.45 10.31 8.16
CA LYS A 151 9.54 11.33 8.72
C LYS A 151 8.24 11.51 7.90
N GLY A 152 7.50 10.42 7.71
CA GLY A 152 6.23 10.40 6.98
C GLY A 152 6.36 10.18 5.47
N PHE A 153 7.57 10.22 4.93
CA PHE A 153 7.83 10.02 3.50
C PHE A 153 8.34 8.61 3.18
N VAL A 154 7.87 8.10 2.05
CA VAL A 154 8.36 6.90 1.38
C VAL A 154 9.02 7.35 0.08
N THR A 155 10.32 7.08 -0.11
CA THR A 155 11.05 7.46 -1.32
C THR A 155 11.73 6.25 -1.94
N ILE A 156 11.54 6.04 -3.24
CA ILE A 156 12.17 4.95 -3.98
C ILE A 156 13.55 5.40 -4.43
N ILE A 157 14.60 4.73 -3.94
CA ILE A 157 16.00 5.08 -4.19
C ILE A 157 16.69 4.14 -5.19
N GLY A 158 16.08 2.98 -5.50
CA GLY A 158 16.63 2.02 -6.43
C GLY A 158 15.57 1.07 -6.96
N ARG A 159 15.73 0.64 -8.21
CA ARG A 159 14.83 -0.26 -8.94
C ARG A 159 15.69 -1.24 -9.74
N LYS A 160 15.32 -2.53 -9.76
CA LYS A 160 16.00 -3.59 -10.51
C LYS A 160 15.02 -4.62 -11.01
#